data_AF-A0A936FUU9-F1
#
_entry.id   AF-A0A936FUU9-F1
#
_cell.length_a   1.000
_cell.length_b   1.000
_cell.length_c   1.000
_cell.angle_alpha   90.00
_cell.angle_beta   90.00
_cell.angle_gamma   90.00
#
_symmetry.space_group_name_H-M   'P 1'
#
loop_
_entity.id
_entity.type
_entity.pdbx_description
1 polymer ?
#
loop_
_entity_poly.entity_id
_entity_poly.type
_entity_poly.pdbx_seq_one_letter_code
_entity_poly.pdbx_strand_id
1 'polypeptide(L)'
;MMTLFYASYFIINRFEKAKLILIPLLIFSAFYQLSQAKQIIWNRYDLSSPFQKDCLSRVYHHVDEIQDWLNQIKVGKEDKILNISDGMTNGSLYFLRRHGWNQFNFRAHQQIVDKAGMDYFKSIGAKYLVFDEKRWLDTVWIKENIHYKEIASFKDSLFVLKL
;
A
#
# COMPACT_ATOMS: atom_id res chain seq x y z
N MET A 1 -24.34 -0.57 18.30
CA MET A 1 -23.54 0.67 18.42
C MET A 1 -24.41 1.92 18.62
N MET A 2 -25.49 2.13 17.85
CA MET A 2 -26.41 3.26 18.07
C MET A 2 -27.13 3.26 19.43
N THR A 3 -27.50 2.09 19.96
CA THR A 3 -28.19 1.94 21.26
C THR A 3 -27.38 2.48 22.44
N LEU A 4 -26.07 2.23 22.46
CA LEU A 4 -25.15 2.77 23.47
C LEU A 4 -25.01 4.29 23.36
N PHE A 5 -25.02 4.83 22.15
CA PHE A 5 -24.96 6.27 21.89
C PHE A 5 -26.21 7.00 22.43
N TYR A 6 -27.41 6.46 22.16
CA TYR A 6 -28.66 7.04 22.66
C TYR A 6 -28.80 6.92 24.18
N ALA A 7 -28.39 5.81 24.77
CA ALA A 7 -28.39 5.63 26.22
C ALA A 7 -27.44 6.63 26.92
N SER A 8 -26.24 6.82 26.36
CA SER A 8 -25.26 7.79 26.88
C SER A 8 -25.77 9.22 26.76
N TYR A 9 -26.38 9.58 25.63
CA TYR A 9 -26.98 10.89 25.41
C TYR A 9 -28.11 11.19 26.41
N PHE A 10 -29.00 10.21 26.66
CA PHE A 10 -30.11 10.36 27.61
C PHE A 10 -29.63 10.54 29.06
N ILE A 11 -28.58 9.82 29.46
CA ILE A 11 -27.97 9.93 30.81
C ILE A 11 -27.28 11.30 30.98
N ILE A 12 -26.53 11.75 29.98
CA ILE A 12 -25.84 13.06 29.98
C ILE A 12 -26.86 14.20 30.09
N ASN A 13 -27.96 14.15 29.35
CA ASN A 13 -28.97 15.21 29.39
C ASN A 13 -29.80 15.24 30.68
N ARG A 14 -29.98 14.10 31.34
CA ARG A 14 -30.84 14.00 32.53
C ARG A 14 -30.11 14.25 33.85
N PHE A 15 -28.79 14.04 33.90
CA PHE A 15 -28.00 14.16 35.13
C PHE A 15 -26.79 15.06 34.92
N GLU A 16 -26.86 16.32 35.35
CA GLU A 16 -25.76 17.31 35.21
C GLU A 16 -24.42 16.80 35.79
N LYS A 17 -24.46 16.10 36.93
CA LYS A 17 -23.26 15.50 37.54
C LYS A 17 -22.67 14.37 36.69
N ALA A 18 -23.49 13.67 35.90
CA ALA A 18 -23.02 12.62 35.01
C ALA A 18 -22.20 13.22 33.85
N LYS A 19 -22.50 14.44 33.41
CA LYS A 19 -21.72 15.15 32.37
C LYS A 19 -20.25 15.33 32.78
N LEU A 20 -20.00 15.67 34.05
CA LEU A 20 -18.66 15.86 34.60
C LEU A 20 -17.78 14.59 34.58
N ILE A 21 -18.39 13.40 34.44
CA ILE A 21 -17.69 12.12 34.40
C ILE A 21 -17.69 11.54 32.98
N LEU A 22 -18.85 11.52 32.32
CA LEU A 22 -19.02 10.96 30.98
C LEU A 22 -18.28 11.74 29.90
N ILE A 23 -18.28 13.08 29.96
CA ILE A 23 -17.59 13.89 28.93
C ILE A 23 -16.07 13.64 28.97
N PRO A 24 -15.37 13.73 30.12
CA PRO A 24 -13.95 13.37 30.18
C PRO A 24 -13.66 11.94 29.76
N LEU A 25 -14.53 10.98 30.13
CA LEU A 25 -14.36 9.57 29.74
C LEU A 25 -14.47 9.39 28.22
N LEU A 26 -15.44 10.03 27.58
CA LEU A 26 -15.60 10.01 26.13
C LEU A 26 -14.39 10.65 25.44
N ILE A 27 -13.93 11.81 25.93
CA ILE A 27 -12.73 12.48 25.42
C ILE A 27 -11.52 11.56 25.54
N PHE A 28 -11.28 10.97 26.72
CA PHE A 28 -10.18 10.05 26.95
C PHE A 28 -10.26 8.82 26.03
N SER A 29 -11.45 8.24 25.87
CA SER A 29 -11.65 7.10 24.97
C SER A 29 -11.36 7.45 23.51
N ALA A 30 -11.73 8.66 23.07
CA ALA A 30 -11.46 9.14 21.72
C ALA A 30 -9.95 9.33 21.52
N PHE A 31 -9.24 9.96 22.47
CA PHE A 31 -7.78 10.08 22.43
C PHE A 31 -7.09 8.71 22.40
N TYR A 32 -7.54 7.77 23.22
CA TYR A 32 -7.01 6.41 23.21
C TYR A 32 -7.21 5.72 21.86
N GLN A 33 -8.41 5.79 21.27
CA GLN A 33 -8.68 5.22 19.96
C GLN A 33 -7.86 5.89 18.85
N LEU A 34 -7.69 7.21 18.88
CA LEU A 34 -6.84 7.93 17.94
C LEU A 34 -5.37 7.52 18.08
N SER A 35 -4.89 7.35 19.31
CA SER A 35 -3.53 6.85 19.59
C SER A 35 -3.32 5.44 19.04
N GLN A 36 -4.27 4.54 19.25
CA GLN A 36 -4.24 3.17 18.72
C GLN A 36 -4.30 3.15 17.18
N ALA A 37 -5.20 3.91 16.57
CA ALA A 37 -5.30 4.03 15.12
C ALA A 37 -3.99 4.54 14.51
N LYS A 38 -3.38 5.55 15.14
CA LYS A 38 -2.08 6.09 14.74
C LYS A 38 -0.98 5.03 14.84
N GLN A 39 -0.94 4.25 15.93
CA GLN A 39 0.03 3.18 16.11
C GLN A 39 -0.16 2.08 15.06
N ILE A 40 -1.39 1.68 14.73
CA ILE A 40 -1.66 0.68 13.69
C ILE A 40 -1.16 1.17 12.32
N ILE A 41 -1.39 2.44 11.99
CA ILE A 41 -0.88 3.04 10.74
C ILE A 41 0.64 3.04 10.74
N TRP A 42 1.29 3.44 11.83
CA TRP A 42 2.75 3.43 11.94
C TRP A 42 3.33 2.03 11.84
N ASN A 43 2.76 1.06 12.55
CA ASN A 43 3.18 -0.35 12.50
C ASN A 43 3.01 -0.98 11.11
N ARG A 44 2.15 -0.42 10.26
CA ARG A 44 1.97 -0.84 8.86
C ARG A 44 3.14 -0.40 7.97
N TYR A 45 3.84 0.68 8.31
CA TYR A 45 4.95 1.21 7.51
C TYR A 45 6.30 1.09 8.21
N ASP A 46 6.30 0.60 9.44
CA ASP A 46 7.50 0.24 10.19
C ASP A 46 8.03 -1.12 9.73
N LEU A 47 9.15 -1.11 9.01
CA LEU A 47 9.84 -2.31 8.53
C LEU A 47 10.32 -3.24 9.65
N SER A 48 10.42 -2.75 10.89
CA SER A 48 10.77 -3.58 12.06
C SER A 48 9.57 -4.31 12.66
N SER A 49 8.34 -3.93 12.29
CA SER A 49 7.10 -4.51 12.77
C SER A 49 6.96 -5.98 12.35
N PRO A 50 6.55 -6.89 13.26
CA PRO A 50 6.26 -8.27 12.91
C PRO A 50 5.26 -8.41 11.76
N PHE A 51 4.28 -7.51 11.69
CA PHE A 51 3.27 -7.50 10.63
C PHE A 51 3.89 -7.29 9.24
N GLN A 52 4.93 -6.46 9.11
CA GLN A 52 5.59 -6.21 7.83
C GLN A 52 6.45 -7.39 7.37
N LYS A 53 7.09 -8.11 8.30
CA LYS A 53 7.95 -9.26 7.97
C LYS A 53 7.23 -10.35 7.18
N ASP A 54 5.92 -10.52 7.42
CA ASP A 54 5.12 -11.58 6.80
C ASP A 54 4.31 -11.08 5.59
N CYS A 55 4.01 -9.78 5.52
CA CYS A 55 3.14 -9.21 4.50
C CYS A 55 3.88 -8.50 3.36
N LEU A 56 5.10 -8.02 3.60
CA LEU A 56 5.88 -7.25 2.64
C LEU A 56 7.09 -8.04 2.14
N SER A 57 7.36 -8.01 0.84
CA SER A 57 8.60 -8.56 0.30
C SER A 57 9.83 -7.93 0.94
N ARG A 58 10.82 -8.77 1.28
CA ARG A 58 12.07 -8.35 1.92
C ARG A 58 12.83 -7.30 1.11
N VAL A 59 12.62 -7.24 -0.21
CA VAL A 59 13.27 -6.25 -1.07
C VAL A 59 12.98 -4.82 -0.62
N TYR A 60 11.76 -4.54 -0.14
CA TYR A 60 11.35 -3.22 0.33
C TYR A 60 11.98 -2.79 1.65
N HIS A 61 12.72 -3.67 2.33
CA HIS A 61 13.52 -3.26 3.50
C HIS A 61 14.77 -2.44 3.10
N HIS A 62 15.10 -2.39 1.81
CA HIS A 62 16.23 -1.64 1.26
C HIS A 62 15.77 -0.31 0.63
N VAL A 63 14.93 0.46 1.35
CA VAL A 63 14.24 1.64 0.79
C VAL A 63 15.20 2.62 0.13
N ASP A 64 16.28 3.03 0.81
CA ASP A 64 17.20 4.04 0.28
C ASP A 64 17.99 3.51 -0.93
N GLU A 65 18.41 2.24 -0.91
CA GLU A 65 19.06 1.60 -2.07
C GLU A 65 18.11 1.48 -3.27
N ILE A 66 16.82 1.21 -3.02
CA ILE A 66 15.79 1.21 -4.07
C ILE A 66 15.65 2.61 -4.66
N GLN A 67 15.66 3.67 -3.83
CA GLN A 67 15.57 5.04 -4.35
C GLN A 67 16.75 5.39 -5.25
N ASP A 68 17.96 5.03 -4.84
CA ASP A 68 19.17 5.25 -5.64
C ASP A 68 19.12 4.48 -6.95
N TRP A 69 18.72 3.20 -6.89
CA TRP A 69 18.56 2.36 -8.07
C TRP A 69 17.49 2.89 -9.04
N LEU A 70 16.31 3.28 -8.55
CA LEU A 70 15.25 3.88 -9.37
C LEU A 70 15.76 5.14 -10.09
N ASN A 71 16.55 5.97 -9.42
CA ASN A 71 17.17 7.15 -10.05
C ASN A 71 18.19 6.75 -11.14
N GLN A 72 19.01 5.71 -10.90
CA GLN A 72 19.98 5.19 -11.88
C GLN A 72 19.28 4.69 -13.15
N ILE A 73 18.14 4.01 -13.01
CA ILE A 73 17.32 3.54 -14.14
C ILE A 73 16.36 4.61 -14.68
N LYS A 74 16.51 5.87 -14.25
CA LYS A 74 15.76 7.04 -14.71
C LYS A 74 14.24 6.97 -14.46
N VAL A 75 13.82 6.31 -13.37
CA VAL A 75 12.44 6.35 -12.88
C VAL A 75 12.32 7.50 -11.89
N GLY A 76 11.83 8.64 -12.37
CA GLY A 76 11.69 9.88 -11.60
C GLY A 76 10.55 9.82 -10.57
N LYS A 77 10.57 10.73 -9.59
CA LYS A 77 9.55 10.79 -8.52
C LYS A 77 8.14 11.09 -9.04
N GLU A 78 8.05 11.89 -10.09
CA GLU A 78 6.80 12.28 -10.75
C GLU A 78 6.27 11.21 -11.73
N ASP A 79 7.07 10.17 -12.01
CA ASP A 79 6.63 9.10 -12.88
C ASP A 79 5.58 8.25 -12.16
N LYS A 80 4.45 8.05 -12.84
CA LYS A 80 3.39 7.21 -12.32
C LYS A 80 3.72 5.75 -12.60
N ILE A 81 3.62 4.92 -11.57
CA ILE A 81 3.87 3.49 -11.66
C ILE A 81 2.58 2.69 -11.44
N LEU A 82 2.42 1.61 -12.19
CA LEU A 82 1.49 0.55 -11.85
C LEU A 82 2.26 -0.50 -11.06
N ASN A 83 1.87 -0.71 -9.81
CA ASN A 83 2.51 -1.68 -8.95
C ASN A 83 1.59 -2.88 -8.73
N ILE A 84 2.09 -4.07 -9.05
CA ILE A 84 1.46 -5.35 -8.73
C ILE A 84 1.98 -5.77 -7.37
N SER A 85 1.23 -5.44 -6.33
CA SER A 85 1.66 -5.66 -4.95
C SER A 85 1.56 -7.13 -4.55
N ASP A 86 2.46 -7.50 -3.66
CA ASP A 86 2.42 -8.61 -2.71
C ASP A 86 1.19 -8.65 -1.76
N GLY A 87 0.02 -8.13 -2.14
CA GLY A 87 -1.20 -8.31 -1.35
C GLY A 87 -1.32 -7.35 -0.16
N MET A 88 -0.47 -6.32 -0.08
CA MET A 88 -0.73 -5.15 0.75
C MET A 88 -1.38 -4.04 -0.08
N THR A 89 -2.49 -3.48 0.40
CA THR A 89 -3.06 -2.28 -0.23
C THR A 89 -2.12 -1.10 0.02
N ASN A 90 -1.41 -0.67 -1.03
CA ASN A 90 -0.51 0.48 -1.06
C ASN A 90 0.80 0.41 -0.26
N GLY A 91 1.13 -0.74 0.35
CA GLY A 91 2.38 -0.90 1.12
C GLY A 91 3.63 -0.72 0.25
N SER A 92 3.75 -1.52 -0.80
CA SER A 92 4.86 -1.49 -1.76
C SER A 92 5.05 -0.12 -2.43
N LEU A 93 3.98 0.55 -2.87
CA LEU A 93 4.07 1.90 -3.44
C LEU A 93 4.62 2.94 -2.47
N TYR A 94 4.28 2.84 -1.18
CA TYR A 94 4.82 3.72 -0.13
C TYR A 94 6.36 3.61 -0.07
N PHE A 95 6.90 2.39 -0.08
CA PHE A 95 8.34 2.16 -0.04
C PHE A 95 9.06 2.53 -1.34
N LEU A 96 8.36 2.48 -2.48
CA LEU A 96 8.89 2.97 -3.75
C LEU A 96 8.99 4.51 -3.81
N ARG A 97 8.28 5.24 -2.95
CA ARG A 97 8.19 6.72 -2.97
C ARG A 97 7.88 7.24 -4.38
N ARG A 98 6.91 6.62 -5.06
CA ARG A 98 6.42 7.01 -6.38
C ARG A 98 4.90 7.18 -6.34
N HIS A 99 4.38 8.00 -7.24
CA HIS A 99 2.94 8.11 -7.46
C HIS A 99 2.47 6.98 -8.36
N GLY A 100 1.19 6.60 -8.26
CA GLY A 100 0.68 5.53 -9.09
C GLY A 100 -0.52 4.80 -8.54
N TRP A 101 -0.66 3.56 -9.00
CA TRP A 101 -1.77 2.67 -8.65
C TRP A 101 -1.22 1.36 -8.14
N ASN A 102 -1.85 0.82 -7.10
CA ASN A 102 -1.62 -0.55 -6.68
C ASN A 102 -2.77 -1.41 -7.17
N GLN A 103 -2.44 -2.45 -7.92
CA GLN A 103 -3.43 -3.43 -8.29
C GLN A 103 -3.43 -4.56 -7.28
N PHE A 104 -4.27 -4.40 -6.26
CA PHE A 104 -4.41 -5.32 -5.12
C PHE A 104 -5.01 -6.69 -5.53
N ASN A 105 -5.79 -6.75 -6.62
CA ASN A 105 -6.55 -7.94 -6.98
C ASN A 105 -5.73 -9.06 -7.64
N PHE A 106 -4.48 -8.80 -8.04
CA PHE A 106 -3.67 -9.78 -8.74
C PHE A 106 -3.23 -10.97 -7.87
N ARG A 107 -3.03 -10.76 -6.56
CA ARG A 107 -2.65 -11.86 -5.64
C ARG A 107 -3.82 -12.76 -5.25
N ALA A 108 -5.04 -12.25 -5.27
CA ALA A 108 -6.17 -12.94 -4.66
C ALA A 108 -6.57 -14.21 -5.42
N HIS A 109 -6.62 -14.22 -6.76
CA HIS A 109 -7.24 -15.32 -7.50
C HIS A 109 -6.63 -15.57 -8.90
N GLN A 110 -5.44 -16.19 -8.99
CA GLN A 110 -4.88 -16.67 -10.28
C GLN A 110 -4.94 -15.64 -11.44
N GLN A 111 -5.00 -14.34 -11.13
CA GLN A 111 -5.27 -13.32 -12.13
C GLN A 111 -4.00 -13.06 -12.91
N ILE A 112 -4.08 -13.26 -14.22
CA ILE A 112 -3.03 -12.95 -15.18
C ILE A 112 -3.04 -11.43 -15.38
N VAL A 113 -1.87 -10.83 -15.57
CA VAL A 113 -1.77 -9.46 -16.08
C VAL A 113 -2.48 -9.41 -17.43
N ASP A 114 -3.69 -8.84 -17.47
CA ASP A 114 -4.50 -8.80 -18.67
C ASP A 114 -4.18 -7.56 -19.51
N LYS A 115 -4.31 -7.70 -20.84
CA LYS A 115 -3.98 -6.61 -21.74
C LYS A 115 -4.84 -5.37 -21.51
N ALA A 116 -6.14 -5.56 -21.26
CA ALA A 116 -7.08 -4.47 -21.09
C ALA A 116 -6.77 -3.60 -19.85
N GLY A 117 -6.42 -4.22 -18.71
CA GLY A 117 -6.01 -3.49 -17.52
C GLY A 117 -4.70 -2.72 -17.75
N MET A 118 -3.73 -3.35 -18.39
CA MET A 118 -2.45 -2.70 -18.72
C MET A 118 -2.62 -1.50 -19.67
N ASP A 119 -3.39 -1.68 -20.75
CA ASP A 119 -3.68 -0.62 -21.71
C ASP A 119 -4.44 0.54 -21.04
N TYR A 120 -5.36 0.24 -20.13
CA TYR A 120 -6.05 1.26 -19.34
C TYR A 120 -5.07 2.08 -18.47
N PHE A 121 -4.24 1.43 -17.65
CA PHE A 121 -3.29 2.14 -16.79
C PHE A 121 -2.26 2.94 -17.58
N LYS A 122 -1.80 2.41 -18.71
CA LYS A 122 -0.95 3.14 -19.66
C LYS A 122 -1.66 4.39 -20.20
N SER A 123 -2.94 4.28 -20.57
CA SER A 123 -3.73 5.41 -21.10
C SER A 123 -3.91 6.56 -20.11
N ILE A 124 -3.96 6.27 -18.81
CA ILE A 124 -4.09 7.27 -17.74
C ILE A 124 -2.73 7.75 -17.18
N GLY A 125 -1.64 7.32 -17.81
CA GLY A 125 -0.29 7.87 -17.64
C GLY A 125 0.67 7.03 -16.80
N ALA A 126 0.40 5.74 -16.56
CA ALA A 126 1.41 4.84 -15.99
C ALA A 126 2.56 4.66 -16.99
N LYS A 127 3.78 4.97 -16.55
CA LYS A 127 5.01 4.85 -17.36
C LYS A 127 5.78 3.57 -17.08
N TYR A 128 5.57 2.99 -15.90
CA TYR A 128 6.28 1.80 -15.47
C TYR A 128 5.35 0.80 -14.80
N LEU A 129 5.63 -0.47 -15.01
CA LEU A 129 5.10 -1.60 -14.27
C LEU A 129 6.14 -2.05 -13.25
N VAL A 130 5.72 -2.24 -12.00
CA VAL A 130 6.59 -2.66 -10.90
C VAL A 130 5.99 -3.88 -10.22
N PHE A 131 6.82 -4.88 -9.94
CA PHE A 131 6.43 -6.06 -9.17
C PHE A 131 7.64 -6.71 -8.50
N ASP A 132 7.38 -7.48 -7.46
CA ASP A 132 8.39 -8.07 -6.57
C ASP A 132 8.39 -9.61 -6.56
N GLU A 133 7.67 -10.22 -7.50
CA GLU A 133 7.65 -11.68 -7.69
C GLU A 133 7.99 -12.06 -9.12
N LYS A 134 8.97 -12.95 -9.30
CA LYS A 134 9.41 -13.42 -10.63
C LYS A 134 8.30 -14.03 -11.47
N ARG A 135 7.28 -14.64 -10.85
CA ARG A 135 6.15 -15.28 -11.55
C ARG A 135 5.43 -14.33 -12.53
N TRP A 136 5.48 -13.02 -12.27
CA TRP A 136 4.82 -12.04 -13.14
C TRP A 136 5.49 -11.99 -14.52
N LEU A 137 6.81 -12.24 -14.60
CA LEU A 137 7.56 -12.33 -15.85
C LEU A 137 7.03 -13.43 -16.79
N ASP A 138 6.35 -14.44 -16.24
CA ASP A 138 5.82 -15.55 -17.01
C ASP A 138 4.43 -15.31 -17.61
N THR A 139 3.80 -14.18 -17.28
CA THR A 139 2.49 -13.82 -17.83
C THR A 139 2.55 -13.57 -19.33
N VAL A 140 1.50 -13.97 -20.04
CA VAL A 140 1.38 -13.85 -21.50
C VAL A 140 1.62 -12.41 -21.94
N TRP A 141 1.01 -11.44 -21.24
CA TRP A 141 1.14 -10.04 -21.58
C TRP A 141 2.60 -9.54 -21.50
N ILE A 142 3.35 -9.86 -20.44
CA ILE A 142 4.76 -9.44 -20.32
C ILE A 142 5.62 -10.07 -21.41
N LYS A 143 5.43 -11.37 -21.68
CA LYS A 143 6.17 -12.10 -22.73
C LYS A 143 5.92 -11.54 -24.12
N GLU A 144 4.70 -11.12 -24.41
CA GLU A 144 4.31 -10.60 -25.72
C GLU A 144 4.69 -9.13 -25.93
N ASN A 145 4.70 -8.31 -24.87
CA ASN A 145 4.80 -6.85 -25.01
C ASN A 145 6.14 -6.28 -24.56
N ILE A 146 7.01 -7.08 -23.93
CA ILE A 146 8.25 -6.56 -23.35
C ILE A 146 9.43 -7.39 -23.84
N HIS A 147 10.36 -6.72 -24.54
CA HIS A 147 11.66 -7.30 -24.81
C HIS A 147 12.45 -7.37 -23.50
N TYR A 148 12.95 -8.54 -23.10
CA TYR A 148 13.68 -8.77 -21.84
C TYR A 148 14.79 -7.75 -21.52
N LYS A 149 15.33 -7.03 -22.52
CA LYS A 149 16.30 -5.93 -22.33
C LYS A 149 15.73 -4.68 -21.66
N GLU A 150 14.42 -4.54 -21.55
CA GLU A 150 13.73 -3.39 -20.96
C GLU A 150 13.31 -3.63 -19.50
N ILE A 151 13.69 -4.78 -18.94
CA ILE A 151 13.39 -5.16 -17.56
C ILE A 151 14.62 -4.84 -16.70
N ALA A 152 14.50 -3.82 -15.86
CA ALA A 152 15.49 -3.56 -14.83
C ALA A 152 15.13 -4.39 -13.59
N SER A 153 16.12 -5.06 -12.99
CA SER A 153 15.95 -5.74 -11.70
C SER A 153 16.82 -5.13 -10.61
N PHE A 154 16.29 -5.11 -9.39
CA PHE A 154 17.01 -4.82 -8.16
C PHE A 154 17.07 -6.07 -7.31
N LYS A 155 18.28 -6.55 -7.02
CA LYS A 155 18.57 -7.76 -6.23
C LYS A 155 17.75 -8.99 -6.67
N ASP A 156 17.47 -9.09 -7.98
CA ASP A 156 16.63 -10.14 -8.59
C ASP A 156 15.25 -10.36 -7.92
N SER A 157 14.75 -9.32 -7.23
CA SER A 157 13.57 -9.42 -6.35
C SER A 157 12.59 -8.27 -6.54
N LEU A 158 12.98 -7.17 -7.19
CA LEU A 158 12.10 -6.09 -7.61
C LEU A 158 12.36 -5.81 -9.08
N PHE A 159 11.31 -5.80 -9.89
CA PHE A 159 11.38 -5.66 -11.33
C PHE A 159 10.64 -4.39 -11.75
N VAL A 160 11.25 -3.62 -12.62
CA VAL A 160 10.66 -2.42 -13.22
C VAL A 160 10.73 -2.55 -14.73
N LEU A 161 9.59 -2.33 -15.38
CA LEU A 161 9.43 -2.45 -16.81
C LEU A 161 8.79 -1.17 -17.32
N LYS A 162 9.24 -0.68 -18.48
CA LYS A 162 8.64 0.49 -19.10
C LYS A 162 7.35 0.09 -19.84
N LEU A 163 6.31 0.90 -19.71
CA LEU A 163 5.02 0.72 -20.38
C LEU A 163 4.91 1.51 -21.68
#